data_AF-A0A9E5CYE2-F1
#
_entry.id   AF-A0A9E5CYE2-F1
#
_cell.length_a   1.000
_cell.length_b   1.000
_cell.length_c   1.000
_cell.angle_alpha   90.00
_cell.angle_beta   90.00
_cell.angle_gamma   90.00
#
_symmetry.space_group_name_H-M   'P 1'
#
loop_
_entity.id
_entity.type
_entity.pdbx_description
1 polymer ?
#
loop_
_entity_poly.entity_id
_entity_poly.type
_entity_poly.pdbx_seq_one_letter_code
_entity_poly.pdbx_strand_id
1 'polypeptide(L)'
;DLRLTLDRNGRSMHFLLMGQAILELVGETEPAHPGDNDTLGGIAYRVKDVPATVERLRAAGVEISDPRDGNAPDTVVADLKPGFSHDVRTLFIQKEVK
;
A
#
# COMPACT_ATOMS: atom_id res chain seq x y z
N ASP A 1 -18.53 -3.09 -4.61
CA ASP A 1 -19.15 -3.41 -3.31
C ASP A 1 -18.33 -2.89 -2.15
N LEU A 2 -18.96 -2.28 -1.13
CA LEU A 2 -18.27 -1.87 0.10
C LEU A 2 -17.92 -3.10 0.92
N ARG A 3 -16.63 -3.27 1.21
CA ARG A 3 -16.08 -4.46 1.85
C ARG A 3 -15.86 -4.29 3.35
N LEU A 4 -15.38 -3.12 3.76
CA LEU A 4 -15.05 -2.81 5.14
C LEU A 4 -15.04 -1.30 5.32
N THR A 5 -15.53 -0.83 6.47
CA THR A 5 -15.29 0.51 6.99
C THR A 5 -14.61 0.34 8.35
N LEU A 6 -13.58 1.14 8.61
CA LEU A 6 -12.93 1.17 9.92
C LEU A 6 -12.45 2.57 10.26
N ASP A 7 -12.53 2.92 11.55
CA ASP A 7 -11.95 4.15 12.06
C ASP A 7 -10.66 3.84 12.82
N ARG A 8 -9.56 4.50 12.46
CA ARG A 8 -8.26 4.28 13.07
C ARG A 8 -7.43 5.55 13.09
N ASN A 9 -6.91 5.91 14.27
CA ASN A 9 -6.04 7.08 14.47
C ASN A 9 -6.61 8.39 13.90
N GLY A 10 -7.91 8.65 14.10
CA GLY A 10 -8.57 9.87 13.59
C GLY A 10 -8.85 9.87 12.09
N ARG A 11 -8.86 8.69 11.45
CA ARG A 11 -9.16 8.52 10.03
C ARG A 11 -10.26 7.50 9.84
N SER A 12 -11.20 7.80 8.96
CA SER A 12 -12.19 6.84 8.47
C SER A 12 -11.71 6.25 7.16
N MET A 13 -11.60 4.91 7.12
CA MET A 13 -11.07 4.16 6.00
C MET A 13 -12.16 3.27 5.42
N HIS A 14 -12.44 3.43 4.13
CA HIS A 14 -13.42 2.65 3.39
C HIS A 14 -12.74 1.80 2.32
N PHE A 15 -12.98 0.49 2.34
CA PHE A 15 -12.42 -0.46 1.38
C PHE A 15 -13.50 -0.92 0.42
N LEU A 16 -13.36 -0.58 -0.85
CA LEU A 16 -14.29 -0.94 -1.92
C LEU A 16 -13.66 -2.05 -2.75
N LEU A 17 -14.34 -3.19 -2.86
CA LEU A 17 -13.93 -4.25 -3.78
C LEU A 17 -14.36 -3.88 -5.20
N MET A 18 -13.38 -3.85 -6.11
CA MET A 18 -13.53 -3.59 -7.53
C MET A 18 -12.89 -4.74 -8.32
N GLY A 19 -13.68 -5.80 -8.56
CA GLY A 19 -13.17 -7.03 -9.17
C GLY A 19 -12.14 -7.72 -8.27
N GLN A 20 -10.87 -7.73 -8.70
CA GLN A 20 -9.75 -8.30 -7.93
C GLN A 20 -8.93 -7.25 -7.17
N ALA A 21 -9.26 -5.97 -7.32
CA ALA A 21 -8.59 -4.86 -6.66
C ALA A 21 -9.44 -4.32 -5.49
N ILE A 22 -8.77 -3.72 -4.51
CA ILE A 22 -9.40 -2.98 -3.44
C ILE A 22 -9.01 -1.51 -3.60
N LEU A 23 -10.01 -0.63 -3.64
CA LEU A 23 -9.81 0.81 -3.53
C LEU A 23 -10.01 1.20 -2.07
N GLU A 24 -9.00 1.82 -1.47
CA GLU A 24 -9.05 2.37 -0.12
C GLU A 24 -9.26 3.88 -0.19
N LEU A 25 -10.34 4.38 0.41
CA LEU A 25 -10.61 5.79 0.58
C LEU A 25 -10.39 6.14 2.04
N VAL A 26 -9.55 7.14 2.31
CA VAL A 26 -9.21 7.57 3.67
C VAL A 26 -9.63 9.02 3.82
N GLY A 27 -10.61 9.26 4.69
CA GLY A 27 -11.01 10.59 5.13
C GLY A 27 -10.47 10.88 6.52
N GLU A 28 -10.13 12.13 6.79
CA GLU A 28 -9.94 12.59 8.16
C GLU A 28 -11.29 12.67 8.87
N THR A 29 -11.31 12.40 10.17
CA THR A 29 -12.55 12.55 10.97
C THR A 29 -12.86 14.02 11.25
N GLU A 30 -11.87 14.91 11.07
CA GLU A 30 -12.04 16.36 11.12
C GLU A 30 -12.47 16.90 9.75
N PRO A 31 -13.24 18.01 9.69
CA PRO A 31 -13.63 18.62 8.43
C PRO A 31 -12.41 19.11 7.64
N ALA A 32 -12.39 18.82 6.33
CA ALA A 32 -11.38 19.35 5.42
C ALA A 32 -11.40 20.89 5.41
N HIS A 33 -10.22 21.51 5.33
CA HIS A 33 -10.10 22.95 5.23
C HIS A 33 -10.16 23.42 3.77
N PRO A 34 -10.62 24.65 3.49
CA PRO A 34 -10.53 25.22 2.17
C PRO A 34 -9.08 25.28 1.69
N GLY A 35 -8.76 24.54 0.62
CA GLY A 35 -7.41 24.47 0.03
C GLY A 35 -6.72 23.12 0.17
N ASP A 36 -7.29 22.19 0.92
CA ASP A 36 -6.78 20.82 0.98
C ASP A 36 -7.00 20.13 -0.37
N ASN A 37 -5.95 19.50 -0.91
CA ASN A 37 -6.02 18.72 -2.13
C ASN A 37 -6.11 17.24 -1.81
N ASP A 38 -6.91 16.49 -2.56
CA ASP A 38 -6.87 15.04 -2.53
C ASP A 38 -5.48 14.54 -2.97
N THR A 39 -5.00 13.48 -2.32
CA THR A 39 -3.71 12.87 -2.65
C THR A 39 -3.87 11.38 -2.94
N LEU A 40 -3.04 10.85 -3.84
CA LEU A 40 -2.92 9.41 -4.02
C LEU A 40 -1.99 8.85 -2.94
N GLY A 41 -2.57 8.30 -1.86
CA GLY A 41 -1.81 7.79 -0.72
C GLY A 41 -0.83 6.65 -1.06
N GLY A 42 -1.10 5.91 -2.14
CA GLY A 42 -0.18 4.92 -2.68
C GLY A 42 -0.89 3.74 -3.35
N ILE A 43 -0.08 2.79 -3.84
CA ILE A 43 -0.52 1.52 -4.43
C ILE A 43 0.15 0.38 -3.67
N ALA A 44 -0.62 -0.66 -3.34
CA ALA A 44 -0.09 -1.88 -2.74
C ALA A 44 -0.36 -3.09 -3.64
N TYR A 45 0.70 -3.84 -3.96
CA TYR A 45 0.62 -5.08 -4.72
C TYR A 45 0.79 -6.28 -3.78
N ARG A 46 -0.16 -7.21 -3.83
CA ARG A 46 0.03 -8.52 -3.23
C ARG A 46 0.95 -9.36 -4.11
N VAL A 47 2.04 -9.87 -3.55
CA VAL A 47 2.96 -10.79 -4.22
C VAL A 47 3.06 -12.10 -3.44
N LYS A 48 3.50 -13.16 -4.13
CA LYS A 48 3.67 -14.49 -3.52
C LYS A 48 4.94 -14.59 -2.69
N ASP A 49 6.00 -13.92 -3.15
CA ASP A 49 7.34 -13.96 -2.58
C ASP A 49 7.97 -12.56 -2.73
N VAL A 50 8.10 -11.82 -1.62
CA VAL A 50 8.71 -10.49 -1.59
C VAL A 50 10.21 -10.56 -1.88
N PRO A 51 11.03 -11.42 -1.23
CA PRO A 51 12.44 -11.58 -1.58
C PRO A 51 12.69 -11.80 -3.07
N ALA A 52 12.00 -12.76 -3.70
CA ALA A 52 12.16 -13.02 -5.13
C ALA A 52 11.67 -11.85 -6.00
N THR A 53 10.63 -11.14 -5.56
CA THR A 53 10.16 -9.91 -6.25
C THR A 53 11.22 -8.81 -6.18
N VAL A 54 11.83 -8.60 -5.01
CA VAL A 54 12.90 -7.62 -4.80
C VAL A 54 14.10 -7.93 -5.68
N GLU A 55 14.55 -9.19 -5.72
CA GLU A 55 15.65 -9.60 -6.61
C GLU A 55 15.34 -9.33 -8.08
N ARG A 56 14.15 -9.71 -8.55
CA ARG A 56 13.71 -9.48 -9.94
C ARG A 56 13.66 -7.99 -10.28
N LEU A 57 13.17 -7.15 -9.36
CA LEU A 57 13.09 -5.71 -9.57
C LEU A 57 14.48 -5.06 -9.61
N ARG A 58 15.37 -5.44 -8.68
CA ARG A 58 16.77 -4.98 -8.67
C ARG A 58 17.51 -5.38 -9.95
N ALA A 59 17.31 -6.61 -10.43
CA ALA A 59 17.88 -7.08 -11.69
C ALA A 59 17.37 -6.27 -12.90
N ALA A 60 16.20 -5.65 -12.81
CA ALA A 60 15.65 -4.75 -13.81
C ALA A 60 16.05 -3.27 -13.60
N GLY A 61 16.94 -2.97 -12.66
CA GLY A 61 17.38 -1.60 -12.35
C GLY A 61 16.41 -0.78 -11.50
N VAL A 62 15.42 -1.43 -10.88
CA VAL A 62 14.46 -0.75 -9.99
C VAL A 62 15.02 -0.65 -8.58
N GLU A 63 15.04 0.56 -8.02
CA GLU A 63 15.42 0.75 -6.63
C GLU A 63 14.24 0.42 -5.69
N ILE A 64 14.46 -0.57 -4.83
CA ILE A 64 13.49 -1.08 -3.88
C ILE A 64 14.20 -1.41 -2.56
N SER A 65 13.51 -1.18 -1.43
CA SER A 65 14.04 -1.53 -0.10
C SER A 65 14.29 -3.03 0.04
N ASP A 66 15.09 -3.41 1.03
CA ASP A 66 15.17 -4.81 1.45
C ASP A 66 13.80 -5.27 2.01
N PRO A 67 13.49 -6.58 1.92
CA PRO A 67 12.34 -7.17 2.59
C PRO A 67 12.40 -6.92 4.10
N ARG A 68 11.25 -6.59 4.70
CA ARG A 68 11.10 -6.36 6.14
C ARG A 68 9.74 -6.81 6.62
N ASP A 69 9.60 -6.98 7.93
CA ASP A 69 8.31 -7.27 8.54
C ASP A 69 7.31 -6.14 8.28
N GLY A 70 6.09 -6.53 7.94
CA GLY A 70 4.95 -5.63 7.79
C GLY A 70 4.23 -5.38 9.12
N ASN A 71 3.34 -4.39 9.13
CA ASN A 71 2.58 -4.04 10.33
C ASN A 71 1.51 -5.07 10.71
N ALA A 72 1.05 -5.87 9.74
CA ALA A 72 0.12 -6.96 9.99
C ALA A 72 0.90 -8.23 10.38
N PRO A 73 0.37 -9.08 11.29
CA PRO A 73 1.03 -10.33 11.65
C PRO A 73 1.31 -11.20 10.42
N ASP A 74 2.47 -11.86 10.43
CA ASP A 74 2.90 -12.79 9.39
C ASP A 74 2.90 -12.15 7.98
N THR A 75 3.33 -10.89 7.88
CA THR A 75 3.49 -10.19 6.58
C THR A 75 4.91 -9.72 6.37
N VAL A 76 5.37 -9.84 5.12
CA VAL A 76 6.65 -9.30 4.64
C VAL A 76 6.36 -8.25 3.58
N VAL A 77 7.10 -7.15 3.61
CA VAL A 77 6.89 -6.01 2.70
C VAL A 77 8.19 -5.44 2.15
N ALA A 78 8.08 -4.75 1.02
CA ALA A 78 9.14 -3.91 0.46
C ALA A 78 8.55 -2.69 -0.26
N ASP A 79 9.19 -1.52 -0.14
CA ASP A 79 8.73 -0.26 -0.72
C ASP A 79 9.65 0.14 -1.89
N LEU A 80 9.07 0.61 -3.00
CA LEU A 80 9.86 1.30 -4.03
C LEU A 80 10.50 2.56 -3.43
N LYS A 81 11.72 2.87 -3.87
CA LYS A 81 12.36 4.15 -3.52
C LYS A 81 11.72 5.30 -4.31
N PRO A 82 11.76 6.54 -3.77
CA PRO A 82 11.25 7.72 -4.47
C PRO A 82 11.80 7.83 -5.90
N GLY A 83 11.01 8.39 -6.83
CA GLY A 83 11.39 8.54 -8.23
C GLY A 83 11.10 7.33 -9.15
N PHE A 84 10.82 6.14 -8.62
CA PHE A 84 10.50 4.95 -9.44
C PHE A 84 9.03 4.80 -9.83
N SER A 85 8.15 5.62 -9.27
CA SER A 85 6.70 5.49 -9.41
C SER A 85 5.99 6.84 -9.56
N HIS A 86 6.63 7.84 -10.19
CA HIS A 86 6.10 9.20 -10.30
C HIS A 86 5.60 9.76 -8.94
N ASP A 87 6.38 9.49 -7.89
CA ASP A 87 6.10 9.86 -6.49
C ASP A 87 4.83 9.24 -5.87
N VAL A 88 4.22 8.26 -6.54
CA VAL A 88 3.18 7.42 -5.95
C VAL A 88 3.83 6.36 -5.07
N ARG A 89 3.63 6.45 -3.76
CA ARG A 89 4.14 5.45 -2.82
C ARG A 89 3.68 4.05 -3.24
N THR A 90 4.62 3.13 -3.45
CA THR A 90 4.31 1.77 -3.94
C THR A 90 4.88 0.71 -3.01
N LEU A 91 4.02 -0.18 -2.53
CA LEU A 91 4.33 -1.23 -1.55
C LEU A 91 4.06 -2.61 -2.14
N PHE A 92 4.97 -3.56 -1.92
CA PHE A 92 4.73 -4.98 -2.18
C PHE A 92 4.48 -5.70 -0.87
N ILE A 93 3.47 -6.55 -0.82
CA ILE A 93 3.03 -7.25 0.38
C ILE A 93 2.94 -8.76 0.09
N GLN A 94 3.67 -9.54 0.84
CA GLN A 94 3.46 -10.98 0.98
C GLN A 94 2.76 -11.24 2.30
N LYS A 95 1.69 -12.03 2.25
CA LYS A 95 1.12 -12.65 3.45
C LYS A 95 1.68 -14.05 3.54
N GLU A 96 2.39 -14.35 4.61
CA GLU A 96 2.83 -15.72 4.88
C GLU A 96 1.59 -16.53 5.27
N VAL A 97 1.39 -17.63 4.56
CA VAL A 97 0.36 -18.61 4.91
C VAL A 97 1.06 -19.65 5.76
N LYS A 98 0.67 -19.73 7.04
CA LYS A 98 1.06 -20.83 7.93
C LYS A 98 0.47 -22.15 7.44
#